data_AF-A0A4X2JSD8-F1
#
_entry.id   AF-A0A4X2JSD8-F1
#
_cell.length_a   1.000
_cell.length_b   1.000
_cell.length_c   1.000
_cell.angle_alpha   90.00
_cell.angle_beta   90.00
_cell.angle_gamma   90.00
#
_symmetry.space_group_name_H-M   'P 1'
#
loop_
_entity.id
_entity.type
_entity.pdbx_description
1 polymer ?
#
loop_
_entity_poly.entity_id
_entity_poly.type
_entity_poly.pdbx_seq_one_letter_code
_entity_poly.pdbx_strand_id
1 'polypeptide(L)' 'QESHGSRGKCPGLSLQCLMMNPNPCEHDGDCRGEKKCCVGLCGKICRAPVKGMEAL' A
#
# COMPACT_ATOMS: atom_id res chain seq x y z
N GLN A 1 4.16 -7.39 22.29
CA GLN A 1 3.45 -6.46 21.40
C GLN A 1 4.51 -5.78 20.55
N GLU A 2 4.94 -6.45 19.49
CA GLU A 2 5.99 -5.94 18.63
C GLU A 2 5.33 -5.27 17.45
N SER A 3 5.38 -3.94 17.43
CA SER A 3 4.92 -3.10 16.33
C SER A 3 5.74 -3.41 15.09
N HIS A 4 5.34 -4.43 14.34
CA HIS A 4 5.77 -4.67 12.96
C HIS A 4 5.11 -3.64 12.03
N GLY A 5 5.14 -2.37 12.44
CA GLY A 5 4.76 -1.23 11.62
C GLY A 5 5.84 -1.08 10.57
N SER A 6 5.56 -1.59 9.38
CA SER A 6 6.38 -1.47 8.18
C SER A 6 6.91 -0.04 8.06
N ARG A 7 8.19 0.13 8.41
CA ARG A 7 8.90 1.41 8.43
C ARG A 7 9.05 1.89 6.98
N GLY A 8 8.13 2.73 6.53
CA GLY A 8 8.12 3.32 5.19
C GLY A 8 6.72 3.77 4.77
N LYS A 9 6.64 4.49 3.65
CA LYS A 9 5.40 5.10 3.16
C LYS A 9 4.87 4.35 1.95
N CYS A 10 3.57 4.47 1.71
CA CYS A 10 3.02 4.11 0.41
C CYS A 10 3.61 5.05 -0.64
N PRO A 11 4.00 4.55 -1.82
CA PRO A 11 4.35 5.41 -2.93
C PRO A 11 3.14 6.24 -3.32
N GLY A 12 3.39 7.51 -3.64
CA GLY A 12 2.34 8.41 -4.12
C GLY A 12 1.84 7.91 -5.47
N LEU A 13 0.52 7.88 -5.62
CA LEU A 13 -0.13 7.65 -6.90
C LEU A 13 -0.99 8.88 -7.19
N SER A 14 -0.71 9.55 -8.30
CA SER A 14 -1.45 10.74 -8.77
C SER A 14 -2.61 10.38 -9.70
N LEU A 15 -2.72 9.12 -10.11
CA LEU A 15 -3.75 8.62 -11.02
C LEU A 15 -4.62 7.60 -10.31
N GLN A 16 -5.94 7.79 -10.41
CA GLN A 16 -6.93 6.85 -9.89
C GLN A 16 -7.95 6.52 -10.99
N CYS A 17 -8.28 5.24 -11.10
CA CYS A 17 -9.27 4.75 -12.05
C CYS A 17 -10.66 5.26 -11.66
N LEU A 18 -11.54 5.40 -12.66
CA LEU A 18 -12.94 5.76 -12.44
C LEU A 18 -13.77 4.61 -11.86
N MET A 19 -13.24 3.38 -11.86
CA MET A 19 -13.89 2.19 -11.33
C MET A 19 -12.93 1.46 -10.37
N MET A 20 -13.44 1.07 -9.21
CA MET A 20 -12.67 0.41 -8.16
C MET A 20 -12.74 -1.12 -8.31
N ASN A 21 -11.59 -1.77 -8.19
CA ASN A 21 -11.54 -3.21 -8.00
C ASN A 21 -11.77 -3.56 -6.52
N PRO A 22 -12.15 -4.81 -6.21
CA PRO A 22 -12.20 -5.30 -4.85
C PRO A 22 -10.84 -5.13 -4.16
N ASN A 23 -10.86 -4.58 -2.94
CA ASN A 23 -9.66 -4.43 -2.13
C ASN A 23 -9.24 -5.80 -1.55
N PRO A 24 -8.02 -6.27 -1.81
CA PRO A 24 -7.47 -7.48 -1.21
C PRO A 24 -6.91 -7.26 0.21
N CYS A 25 -6.85 -6.01 0.67
CA CYS A 25 -6.39 -5.62 2.00
C CYS A 25 -7.11 -4.34 2.43
N GLU A 26 -7.29 -4.15 3.73
CA GLU A 26 -7.81 -2.91 4.31
C GLU A 26 -6.76 -2.17 5.14
N HIS A 27 -5.81 -2.90 5.73
CA HIS A 27 -4.72 -2.40 6.58
C HIS A 27 -3.42 -3.20 6.37
N ASP A 28 -2.28 -2.64 6.80
CA ASP A 28 -0.96 -3.26 6.61
C ASP A 28 -0.86 -4.71 7.15
N GLY A 29 -1.59 -5.04 8.22
CA GLY A 29 -1.61 -6.37 8.81
C GLY A 29 -2.24 -7.46 7.94
N ASP A 30 -3.06 -7.07 6.95
CA ASP A 30 -3.62 -8.01 5.98
C ASP A 30 -2.56 -8.43 4.94
N CYS A 31 -1.47 -7.67 4.84
CA CYS A 31 -0.39 -7.93 3.92
C CYS A 31 0.66 -8.84 4.56
N ARG A 32 1.10 -9.84 3.80
CA ARG A 32 2.18 -10.74 4.24
C ARG A 32 3.53 -10.02 4.31
N GLY A 33 4.26 -10.24 5.39
CA GLY A 33 5.62 -9.74 5.59
C GLY A 33 5.67 -8.24 5.94
N GLU A 34 6.70 -7.54 5.45
CA GLU A 34 6.87 -6.09 5.67
C GLU A 34 6.12 -5.21 4.65
N LYS A 35 5.13 -5.77 3.96
CA LYS A 35 4.33 -5.05 2.97
C LYS A 35 3.32 -4.12 3.65
N LYS A 36 2.84 -3.15 2.88
CA LYS A 36 1.81 -2.18 3.28
C LYS A 36 0.58 -2.29 2.40
N CYS A 37 -0.58 -2.02 2.99
CA CYS A 37 -1.81 -1.87 2.24
C CYS A 37 -1.92 -0.42 1.76
N CYS A 38 -1.74 -0.21 0.47
CA CYS A 38 -1.64 1.11 -0.15
C CYS A 38 -2.74 1.31 -1.18
N VAL A 39 -3.18 2.56 -1.36
CA VAL A 39 -4.03 2.92 -2.50
C VAL A 39 -3.23 2.76 -3.79
N GLY A 40 -3.68 1.85 -4.64
CA GLY A 40 -3.21 1.65 -6.00
C GLY A 40 -4.09 2.39 -7.01
N LEU A 41 -3.89 2.10 -8.30
CA LEU A 41 -4.61 2.77 -9.40
C LEU A 41 -6.12 2.59 -9.28
N CYS A 42 -6.58 1.36 -9.06
CA CYS A 42 -8.00 1.03 -9.04
C CYS A 42 -8.39 0.29 -7.75
N GLY A 43 -8.05 0.80 -6.56
CA GLY A 43 -8.34 0.16 -5.26
C GLY A 43 -7.07 -0.07 -4.43
N LYS A 44 -7.20 -0.71 -3.26
CA LYS A 44 -6.07 -0.97 -2.36
C LYS A 44 -5.26 -2.19 -2.83
N ILE A 45 -3.95 -2.20 -2.59
CA ILE A 45 -3.07 -3.35 -2.89
C ILE A 45 -1.96 -3.49 -1.83
N CYS A 46 -1.52 -4.73 -1.60
CA CYS A 46 -0.34 -5.00 -0.77
C CYS A 46 0.94 -4.79 -1.59
N ARG A 47 1.76 -3.80 -1.23
CA ARG A 47 3.06 -3.56 -1.88
C ARG A 47 4.18 -3.25 -0.90
N ALA A 48 5.41 -3.36 -1.38
CA ALA A 48 6.57 -3.00 -0.58
C ALA A 48 6.54 -1.49 -0.24
N PRO A 49 6.87 -1.10 1.00
CA PRO A 49 7.02 0.30 1.35
C PRO A 49 8.19 0.94 0.61
N VAL A 50 8.06 2.22 0.25
CA VAL A 50 9.19 3.00 -0.27
C VAL A 50 9.87 3.75 0.87
N LYS A 51 11.21 3.75 0.88
CA LYS A 51 12.03 4.56 1.76
C LYS A 51 12.19 5.96 1.14
N GLY A 52 11.17 6.81 1.27
CA GLY A 52 11.22 8.24 0.92
C GLY A 52 11.50 8.53 -0.56
N MET A 53 10.44 8.85 -1.30
CA MET A 53 10.35 9.18 -2.74
C MET A 53 11.06 8.20 -3.68
N GLU A 54 10.28 7.50 -4.49
CA GLU A 54 10.50 7.37 -5.93
C GLU A 54 9.12 7.03 -6.48
N ALA A 55 8.45 8.08 -6.96
CA ALA A 55 7.27 7.97 -7.79
C ALA A 55 7.74 7.52 -9.18
N LEU A 56 7.08 6.51 -9.74
CA LEU A 56 7.09 6.35 -11.21
C LEU A 56 6.07 7.33 -11.78
#